data_AF-A0A4U3LUL3-F1
#
_entry.id   AF-A0A4U3LUL3-F1
#
_cell.length_a   1.000
_cell.length_b   1.000
_cell.length_c   1.000
_cell.angle_alpha   90.00
_cell.angle_beta   90.00
_cell.angle_gamma   90.00
#
_symmetry.space_group_name_H-M   'P 1'
#
loop_
_entity.id
_entity.type
_entity.pdbx_description
1 polymer ?
#
loop_
_entity_poly.entity_id
_entity_poly.type
_entity_poly.pdbx_seq_one_letter_code
_entity_poly.pdbx_strand_id
1 'polypeptide(L)'
;MTDEQASSTAGSPTFEDLAKVATTADLARCLQRLHRAKGQPSLRELENWGLGHGRPLRKSTLSDALTGKQRPSQQLMLNFLHALEVRDEQAVAPWLEALERTPTATSRPRSYAERDLGSVPAHRFFVEFDNVDEISRLIKNSKEQVWLLGTTLSMHVPYLEEPLRRAISEGRNVRIMLIRPGGAAMQMSVLRAGPDGLGMQEQEERLSTSLAILRRLATLGTRLEVRLIDYLAPYTLYGYDPGLEEGMIEMRLGSFHGQHHLRPTFRIERMRDPAWFEYFYEQFVSMWTVAEPYDLEVEGSALRARAQ
;
A
#
# COMPACT_ATOMS: atom_id res chain seq x y z
N MET A 1 26.97 -45.51 48.49
CA MET A 1 26.11 -45.35 47.29
C MET A 1 24.77 -44.85 47.77
N THR A 2 24.69 -43.54 47.97
CA THR A 2 23.47 -42.82 48.32
C THR A 2 23.12 -41.98 47.10
N ASP A 3 21.96 -42.27 46.55
CA ASP A 3 21.40 -41.68 45.35
C ASP A 3 20.79 -40.33 45.74
N GLU A 4 21.52 -39.25 45.47
CA GLU A 4 21.12 -37.87 45.75
C GLU A 4 20.24 -37.37 44.59
N GLN A 5 18.98 -37.80 44.60
CA GLN A 5 17.97 -37.30 43.67
C GLN A 5 17.57 -35.87 44.05
N ALA A 6 18.05 -34.93 43.23
CA ALA A 6 17.71 -33.52 43.24
C ALA A 6 16.20 -33.30 43.09
N SER A 7 15.56 -32.91 44.19
CA SER A 7 14.22 -32.32 44.21
C SER A 7 14.28 -30.95 43.53
N SER A 8 13.94 -30.92 42.24
CA SER A 8 13.88 -29.70 41.42
C SER A 8 12.80 -28.75 41.94
N THR A 9 13.22 -27.67 42.59
CA THR A 9 12.41 -26.57 43.09
C THR A 9 11.49 -25.97 42.03
N ALA A 10 10.18 -25.97 42.31
CA ALA A 10 9.12 -25.32 41.54
C ALA A 10 9.14 -23.78 41.69
N GLY A 11 10.33 -23.18 41.69
CA GLY A 11 10.53 -21.74 41.84
C GLY A 11 10.58 -21.01 40.49
N SER A 12 10.20 -19.74 40.51
CA SER A 12 10.49 -18.79 39.43
C SER A 12 11.97 -18.89 39.02
N PRO A 13 12.29 -18.73 37.73
CA PRO A 13 13.68 -18.72 37.27
C PRO A 13 14.48 -17.63 37.99
N THR A 14 15.65 -18.00 38.47
CA THR A 14 16.59 -17.09 39.14
C THR A 14 17.40 -16.29 38.11
N PHE A 15 18.09 -15.24 38.55
CA PHE A 15 19.03 -14.50 37.69
C PHE A 15 20.12 -15.43 37.12
N GLU A 16 20.63 -16.36 37.93
CA GLU A 16 21.62 -17.36 37.47
C GLU A 16 21.07 -18.31 36.40
N ASP A 17 19.79 -18.68 36.47
CA ASP A 17 19.13 -19.48 35.44
C ASP A 17 19.10 -18.73 34.11
N LEU A 18 18.74 -17.44 34.14
CA LEU A 18 18.69 -16.58 32.95
C LEU A 18 20.10 -16.35 32.39
N ALA A 19 21.11 -16.15 33.23
CA ALA A 19 22.50 -16.00 32.81
C ALA A 19 23.03 -17.21 32.01
N LYS A 20 22.48 -18.41 32.21
CA LYS A 20 22.89 -19.64 31.50
C LYS A 20 22.17 -19.89 30.17
N VAL A 21 21.20 -19.04 29.78
CA VAL A 21 20.45 -19.20 28.53
C VAL A 21 21.34 -19.00 27.31
N ALA A 22 21.54 -20.05 26.51
CA ALA A 22 22.33 -19.99 25.28
C ALA A 22 21.52 -20.33 24.01
N THR A 23 20.39 -21.02 24.16
CA THR A 23 19.55 -21.49 23.04
C THR A 23 18.08 -21.10 23.19
N THR A 24 17.32 -21.18 22.09
CA THR A 24 15.86 -20.92 22.12
C THR A 24 15.13 -21.91 23.03
N ALA A 25 15.61 -23.15 23.10
CA ALA A 25 15.06 -24.15 24.00
C ALA A 25 15.33 -23.79 25.49
N ASP A 26 16.49 -23.23 25.81
CA ASP A 26 16.80 -22.76 27.17
C ASP A 26 15.86 -21.63 27.59
N LEU A 27 15.70 -20.63 26.72
CA LEU A 27 14.81 -19.50 26.96
C LEU A 27 13.36 -19.96 27.15
N ALA A 28 12.88 -20.88 26.30
CA ALA A 28 11.54 -21.45 26.42
C ALA A 28 11.33 -22.17 27.76
N ARG A 29 12.32 -22.93 28.24
CA ARG A 29 12.28 -23.57 29.57
C ARG A 29 12.16 -22.54 30.70
N CYS A 30 12.92 -21.43 30.64
CA CYS A 30 12.81 -20.35 31.61
C CYS A 30 11.41 -19.70 31.57
N LEU A 31 10.88 -19.41 30.38
CA LEU A 31 9.53 -18.84 30.22
C LEU A 31 8.44 -19.76 30.77
N GLN A 32 8.53 -21.07 30.50
CA GLN A 32 7.61 -22.05 31.08
C GLN A 32 7.69 -22.06 32.61
N ARG A 33 8.90 -22.02 33.21
CA ARG A 33 9.05 -21.96 34.67
C ARG A 33 8.39 -20.71 35.26
N LEU A 34 8.61 -19.55 34.64
CA LEU A 34 7.95 -18.31 35.05
C LEU A 34 6.43 -18.42 34.94
N HIS A 35 5.94 -18.94 33.81
CA HIS A 35 4.51 -19.15 33.56
C HIS A 35 3.87 -20.06 34.63
N ARG A 36 4.58 -21.13 35.04
CA ARG A 36 4.14 -22.03 36.12
C ARG A 36 4.14 -21.36 37.48
N ALA A 37 5.20 -20.62 37.81
CA ALA A 37 5.30 -19.91 39.09
C ALA A 37 4.22 -18.84 39.26
N LYS A 38 3.66 -18.34 38.15
CA LYS A 38 2.59 -17.33 38.11
C LYS A 38 1.19 -17.94 37.93
N GLY A 39 1.01 -19.23 38.23
CA GLY A 39 -0.29 -19.89 38.25
C GLY A 39 -0.78 -20.44 36.91
N GLN A 40 0.08 -20.47 35.87
CA GLN A 40 -0.24 -21.03 34.55
C GLN A 40 -1.50 -20.46 33.90
N PRO A 41 -1.65 -19.12 33.79
CA PRO A 41 -2.79 -18.54 33.08
C PRO A 41 -2.87 -19.14 31.67
N SER A 42 -4.07 -19.53 31.24
CA SER A 42 -4.28 -20.11 29.92
C SER A 42 -3.83 -19.12 28.84
N LEU A 43 -3.41 -19.65 27.68
CA LEU A 43 -3.00 -18.79 26.56
C LEU A 43 -4.13 -17.86 26.08
N ARG A 44 -5.40 -18.27 26.30
CA ARG A 44 -6.58 -17.45 25.98
C ARG A 44 -6.73 -16.28 26.96
N GLU A 45 -6.46 -16.49 28.24
CA GLU A 45 -6.45 -15.41 29.24
C GLU A 45 -5.34 -14.40 28.95
N LEU A 46 -4.14 -14.86 28.58
CA LEU A 46 -3.03 -13.99 28.18
C LEU A 46 -3.35 -13.19 26.91
N GLU A 47 -3.99 -13.81 25.92
CA GLU A 47 -4.43 -13.13 24.70
C GLU A 47 -5.51 -12.06 24.99
N ASN A 48 -6.51 -12.40 25.79
CA ASN A 48 -7.55 -11.46 26.24
C ASN A 48 -6.95 -10.31 27.05
N TRP A 49 -6.01 -10.61 27.95
CA TRP A 49 -5.28 -9.60 28.70
C TRP A 49 -4.54 -8.65 27.76
N GLY A 50 -3.85 -9.20 26.75
CA GLY A 50 -3.11 -8.42 25.76
C GLY A 50 -4.02 -7.48 24.95
N LEU A 51 -5.18 -7.96 24.52
CA LEU A 51 -6.19 -7.14 23.83
C LEU A 51 -6.70 -6.00 24.73
N GLY A 52 -7.02 -6.29 26.00
CA GLY A 52 -7.51 -5.30 26.95
C GLY A 52 -6.50 -4.19 27.30
N HIS A 53 -5.20 -4.45 27.13
CA HIS A 53 -4.12 -3.51 27.50
C HIS A 53 -3.37 -2.93 26.29
N GLY A 54 -3.88 -3.11 25.06
CA GLY A 54 -3.22 -2.63 23.83
C GLY A 54 -1.85 -3.28 23.56
N ARG A 55 -1.63 -4.49 24.07
CA ARG A 55 -0.37 -5.25 24.05
C ARG A 55 -0.63 -6.63 23.47
N PRO A 56 -0.73 -6.76 22.13
CA PRO A 56 -1.21 -8.00 21.51
C PRO A 56 -0.31 -9.19 21.90
N LEU A 57 -0.96 -10.24 22.39
CA LEU A 57 -0.36 -11.51 22.82
C LEU A 57 -1.05 -12.66 22.09
N ARG A 58 -0.79 -12.80 20.78
CA ARG A 58 -1.45 -13.84 19.97
C ARG A 58 -1.17 -15.22 20.53
N LYS A 59 -2.23 -16.01 20.75
CA LYS A 59 -2.16 -17.36 21.35
C LYS A 59 -1.17 -18.28 20.65
N SER A 60 -1.18 -18.32 19.31
CA SER A 60 -0.29 -19.17 18.52
C SER A 60 1.18 -18.79 18.72
N THR A 61 1.50 -17.50 18.64
CA THR A 61 2.88 -17.00 18.81
C THR A 61 3.41 -17.25 20.22
N LEU A 62 2.57 -17.08 21.25
CA LEU A 62 2.93 -17.43 22.62
C LEU A 62 3.17 -18.94 22.80
N SER A 63 2.32 -19.78 22.19
CA SER A 63 2.50 -21.24 22.21
C SER A 63 3.84 -21.65 21.58
N ASP A 64 4.19 -21.07 20.44
CA ASP A 64 5.44 -21.38 19.74
C ASP A 64 6.67 -20.90 20.52
N ALA A 65 6.58 -19.74 21.18
CA ALA A 65 7.62 -19.23 22.06
C ALA A 65 7.82 -20.11 23.31
N LEU A 66 6.72 -20.48 23.98
CA LEU A 66 6.76 -21.32 25.17
C LEU A 66 7.23 -22.74 24.88
N THR A 67 6.96 -23.27 23.67
CA THR A 67 7.44 -24.60 23.27
C THR A 67 8.85 -24.58 22.66
N GLY A 68 9.47 -23.40 22.51
CA GLY A 68 10.79 -23.23 21.93
C GLY A 68 10.86 -23.45 20.42
N LYS A 69 9.72 -23.56 19.74
CA LYS A 69 9.64 -23.65 18.28
C LYS A 69 10.12 -22.39 17.59
N GLN A 70 9.88 -21.23 18.21
CA GLN A 70 10.27 -19.93 17.68
C GLN A 70 10.81 -19.04 18.80
N ARG A 71 11.88 -18.28 18.52
CA ARG A 71 12.37 -17.23 19.44
C ARG A 71 11.34 -16.08 19.49
N PRO A 72 10.85 -15.67 20.68
CA PRO A 72 9.94 -14.54 20.78
C PRO A 72 10.62 -13.23 20.34
N SER A 73 9.86 -12.28 19.82
CA SER A 73 10.39 -10.92 19.62
C SER A 73 10.56 -10.21 20.97
N GLN A 74 11.39 -9.17 21.02
CA GLN A 74 11.57 -8.34 22.22
C GLN A 74 10.24 -7.77 22.72
N GLN A 75 9.39 -7.27 21.83
CA GLN A 75 8.07 -6.75 22.20
C GLN A 75 7.15 -7.84 22.77
N LEU A 76 7.16 -9.05 22.17
CA LEU A 76 6.38 -10.18 22.68
C LEU A 76 6.86 -10.60 24.07
N MET A 77 8.17 -10.64 24.28
CA MET A 77 8.78 -10.92 25.59
C MET A 77 8.31 -9.90 26.64
N LEU A 78 8.41 -8.60 26.35
CA LEU A 78 7.96 -7.55 27.25
C LEU A 78 6.47 -7.64 27.58
N ASN A 79 5.63 -7.85 26.56
CA ASN A 79 4.19 -8.00 26.76
C ASN A 79 3.87 -9.21 27.65
N PHE A 80 4.55 -10.34 27.42
CA PHE A 80 4.37 -11.56 28.20
C PHE A 80 4.82 -11.39 29.66
N LEU A 81 5.98 -10.78 29.89
CA LEU A 81 6.47 -10.46 31.25
C LEU A 81 5.50 -9.54 32.00
N HIS A 82 4.98 -8.50 31.33
CA HIS A 82 3.99 -7.61 31.93
C HIS A 82 2.68 -8.33 32.28
N ALA A 83 2.22 -9.26 31.44
CA ALA A 83 1.03 -10.06 31.70
C ALA A 83 1.20 -10.98 32.91
N LEU A 84 2.44 -11.38 33.20
CA LEU A 84 2.82 -12.16 34.38
C LEU A 84 3.28 -11.29 35.57
N GLU A 85 2.98 -9.99 35.52
CA GLU A 85 3.27 -8.99 36.56
C GLU A 85 4.78 -8.81 36.84
N VAL A 86 5.65 -9.13 35.88
CA VAL A 86 7.07 -8.78 35.91
C VAL A 86 7.23 -7.43 35.20
N ARG A 87 7.17 -6.35 35.99
CA ARG A 87 7.18 -4.96 35.49
C ARG A 87 8.42 -4.17 35.90
N ASP A 88 9.08 -4.59 36.96
CA ASP A 88 10.27 -3.93 37.46
C ASP A 88 11.43 -4.05 36.45
N GLU A 89 12.10 -2.93 36.17
CA GLU A 89 13.14 -2.85 35.15
C GLU A 89 14.32 -3.77 35.48
N GLN A 90 14.69 -3.86 36.76
CA GLN A 90 15.75 -4.77 37.22
C GLN A 90 15.35 -6.24 37.07
N ALA A 91 14.06 -6.56 37.22
CA ALA A 91 13.54 -7.89 36.97
C ALA A 91 13.39 -8.22 35.47
N VAL A 92 13.19 -7.22 34.60
CA VAL A 92 12.99 -7.40 33.15
C VAL A 92 14.31 -7.48 32.39
N ALA A 93 15.32 -6.68 32.74
CA ALA A 93 16.61 -6.62 32.04
C ALA A 93 17.28 -8.00 31.81
N PRO A 94 17.35 -8.91 32.80
CA PRO A 94 17.98 -10.22 32.62
C PRO A 94 17.27 -11.11 31.57
N TRP A 95 15.96 -10.92 31.37
CA TRP A 95 15.21 -11.62 30.33
C TRP A 95 15.53 -11.09 28.93
N LEU A 96 15.71 -9.78 28.80
CA LEU A 96 16.10 -9.17 27.52
C LEU A 96 17.52 -9.57 27.14
N GLU A 97 18.45 -9.58 28.11
CA GLU A 97 19.81 -10.08 27.89
C GLU A 97 19.84 -11.57 27.51
N ALA A 98 19.02 -12.41 28.17
CA ALA A 98 18.87 -13.82 27.81
C ALA A 98 18.28 -13.99 26.40
N LEU A 99 17.33 -13.12 26.03
CA LEU A 99 16.76 -13.09 24.69
C LEU A 99 17.82 -12.70 23.66
N GLU A 100 18.64 -11.69 23.91
CA GLU A 100 19.70 -11.20 23.01
C GLU A 100 20.79 -12.26 22.77
N ARG A 101 21.20 -12.99 23.81
CA ARG A 101 22.18 -14.08 23.70
C ARG A 101 21.68 -15.28 22.91
N THR A 102 20.36 -15.46 22.86
CA THR A 102 19.77 -16.58 22.12
C THR A 102 19.93 -16.36 20.61
N PRO A 103 20.67 -17.22 19.90
CA PRO A 103 20.82 -17.09 18.46
C PRO A 103 19.44 -17.14 17.81
N THR A 104 19.14 -16.15 16.98
CA THR A 104 18.02 -16.25 16.03
C THR A 104 18.27 -17.50 15.22
N ALA A 105 17.43 -18.54 15.39
CA ALA A 105 17.46 -19.71 14.54
C ALA A 105 17.61 -19.22 13.10
N THR A 106 18.71 -19.61 12.45
CA THR A 106 19.06 -19.19 11.10
C THR A 106 17.80 -19.28 10.27
N SER A 107 17.26 -18.09 9.93
CA SER A 107 16.00 -17.99 9.23
C SER A 107 16.08 -18.92 8.03
N ARG A 108 15.04 -19.74 7.83
CA ARG A 108 14.78 -20.34 6.51
C ARG A 108 15.18 -19.32 5.45
N PRO A 109 15.91 -19.71 4.39
CA PRO A 109 16.47 -18.75 3.46
C PRO A 109 15.38 -17.76 3.08
N ARG A 110 15.50 -16.54 3.64
CA ARG A 110 14.60 -15.43 3.36
C ARG A 110 14.52 -15.36 1.85
N SER A 111 13.30 -15.28 1.31
CA SER A 111 13.15 -15.13 -0.13
C SER A 111 13.97 -13.92 -0.57
N TYR A 112 14.42 -13.90 -1.82
CA TYR A 112 15.17 -12.77 -2.37
C TYR A 112 14.52 -11.42 -2.02
N ALA A 113 13.17 -11.38 -2.04
CA ALA A 113 12.38 -10.22 -1.65
C ALA A 113 12.60 -9.76 -0.20
N GLU A 114 12.79 -10.67 0.75
CA GLU A 114 12.96 -10.32 2.17
C GLU A 114 14.39 -9.90 2.54
N ARG A 115 15.39 -10.20 1.70
CA ARG A 115 16.79 -9.81 1.96
C ARG A 115 17.11 -8.43 1.41
N ASP A 116 16.62 -8.12 0.20
CA ASP A 116 17.05 -6.92 -0.52
C ASP A 116 16.03 -5.77 -0.44
N LEU A 117 14.73 -6.04 -0.28
CA LEU A 117 13.70 -4.99 -0.37
C LEU A 117 13.31 -4.36 0.97
N GLY A 118 13.77 -4.94 2.09
CA GLY A 118 13.21 -4.64 3.41
C GLY A 118 11.73 -5.05 3.50
N SER A 119 11.18 -5.07 4.71
CA SER A 119 9.75 -5.37 4.92
C SER A 119 8.98 -4.07 5.12
N VAL A 120 8.51 -3.46 4.03
CA VAL A 120 7.44 -2.45 4.14
C VAL A 120 6.12 -3.21 4.25
N PRO A 121 5.33 -2.99 5.31
CA PRO A 121 4.08 -3.73 5.48
C PRO A 121 3.08 -3.31 4.39
N ALA A 122 2.53 -4.29 3.69
CA ALA A 122 1.70 -4.06 2.50
C ALA A 122 0.45 -3.19 2.77
N HIS A 123 -0.03 -3.11 4.02
CA HIS A 123 -1.13 -2.21 4.37
C HIS A 123 -0.82 -0.74 4.08
N ARG A 124 0.46 -0.34 4.04
CA ARG A 124 0.87 1.03 3.69
C ARG A 124 0.60 1.41 2.24
N PHE A 125 0.39 0.43 1.36
CA PHE A 125 -0.06 0.70 0.00
C PHE A 125 -1.52 1.11 -0.04
N PHE A 126 -2.34 0.75 0.94
CA PHE A 126 -3.75 1.13 0.94
C PHE A 126 -3.90 2.56 1.45
N VAL A 127 -4.45 3.41 0.59
CA VAL A 127 -4.84 4.78 0.94
C VAL A 127 -6.37 4.83 0.95
N GLU A 128 -6.94 5.30 2.06
CA GLU A 128 -8.39 5.35 2.30
C GLU A 128 -9.12 6.44 1.52
N PHE A 129 -8.39 7.44 1.03
CA PHE A 129 -8.97 8.60 0.35
C PHE A 129 -8.21 8.96 -0.93
N ASP A 130 -8.97 9.32 -1.95
CA ASP A 130 -8.45 9.93 -3.18
C ASP A 130 -8.01 11.37 -2.87
N ASN A 131 -6.71 11.59 -2.70
CA ASN A 131 -6.19 12.91 -2.36
C ASN A 131 -6.07 13.79 -3.61
N VAL A 132 -7.22 14.24 -4.12
CA VAL A 132 -7.31 15.09 -5.31
C VAL A 132 -6.58 16.43 -5.11
N ASP A 133 -6.48 16.92 -3.87
CA ASP A 133 -5.71 18.13 -3.54
C ASP A 133 -4.21 17.93 -3.76
N GLU A 134 -3.68 16.77 -3.38
CA GLU A 134 -2.29 16.39 -3.66
C GLU A 134 -2.05 16.27 -5.18
N ILE A 135 -2.96 15.62 -5.92
CA ILE A 135 -2.88 15.53 -7.39
C ILE A 135 -2.88 16.94 -8.01
N SER A 136 -3.79 17.81 -7.56
CA SER A 136 -3.87 19.22 -7.97
C SER A 136 -2.57 19.99 -7.69
N ARG A 137 -1.98 19.81 -6.50
CA ARG A 137 -0.70 20.41 -6.11
C ARG A 137 0.43 19.95 -7.03
N LEU A 138 0.48 18.66 -7.35
CA LEU A 138 1.52 18.09 -8.22
C LEU A 138 1.38 18.54 -9.67
N ILE A 139 0.15 18.66 -10.20
CA ILE A 139 -0.10 19.27 -11.52
C ILE A 139 0.42 20.70 -11.54
N LYS A 140 0.11 21.52 -10.53
CA LYS A 140 0.58 22.92 -10.44
C LYS A 140 2.10 23.04 -10.36
N ASN A 141 2.76 22.06 -9.76
CA ASN A 141 4.22 22.05 -9.58
C ASN A 141 4.98 21.40 -10.74
N SER A 142 4.30 20.75 -11.68
CA SER A 142 4.94 20.21 -12.88
C SER A 142 5.62 21.32 -13.69
N LYS A 143 6.64 20.98 -14.46
CA LYS A 143 7.48 21.90 -15.22
C LYS A 143 7.15 21.82 -16.72
N GLU A 144 6.97 20.63 -17.24
CA GLU A 144 6.87 20.36 -18.67
C GLU A 144 5.67 19.50 -19.06
N GLN A 145 5.35 18.46 -18.28
CA GLN A 145 4.40 17.43 -18.73
C GLN A 145 3.49 16.94 -17.60
N VAL A 146 2.22 16.75 -17.94
CA VAL A 146 1.22 16.11 -17.07
C VAL A 146 0.53 15.01 -17.84
N TRP A 147 0.55 13.79 -17.32
CA TRP A 147 -0.13 12.64 -17.93
C TRP A 147 -1.23 12.15 -17.00
N LEU A 148 -2.43 11.90 -17.53
CA LEU A 148 -3.52 11.26 -16.79
C LEU A 148 -4.03 10.07 -17.60
N LEU A 149 -4.10 8.89 -17.00
CA LEU A 149 -4.72 7.70 -17.56
C LEU A 149 -5.76 7.17 -16.57
N GLY A 150 -6.99 6.98 -17.02
CA GLY A 150 -8.01 6.29 -16.24
C GLY A 150 -9.17 5.81 -17.09
N THR A 151 -10.16 5.21 -16.45
CA THR A 151 -11.37 4.74 -17.14
C THR A 151 -12.18 5.94 -17.67
N THR A 152 -12.88 6.65 -16.78
CA THR A 152 -13.63 7.86 -17.13
C THR A 152 -13.03 9.13 -16.52
N LEU A 153 -12.19 8.98 -15.49
CA LEU A 153 -11.67 10.07 -14.63
C LEU A 153 -12.77 11.01 -14.11
N SER A 154 -13.99 10.50 -13.92
CA SER A 154 -15.16 11.30 -13.52
C SER A 154 -15.04 11.96 -12.15
N MET A 155 -14.18 11.43 -11.28
CA MET A 155 -13.87 11.99 -9.95
C MET A 155 -12.68 12.95 -9.97
N HIS A 156 -11.96 13.05 -11.10
CA HIS A 156 -10.72 13.81 -11.20
C HIS A 156 -10.89 15.00 -12.14
N VAL A 157 -11.33 14.79 -13.38
CA VAL A 157 -11.41 15.85 -14.39
C VAL A 157 -12.20 17.09 -13.92
N PRO A 158 -13.40 16.95 -13.30
CA PRO A 158 -14.13 18.12 -12.80
C PRO A 158 -13.37 18.92 -11.72
N TYR A 159 -12.66 18.23 -10.81
CA TYR A 159 -11.91 18.88 -9.73
C TYR A 159 -10.55 19.41 -10.17
N LEU A 160 -9.98 18.81 -11.22
CA LEU A 160 -8.69 19.19 -11.78
C LEU A 160 -8.82 20.20 -12.93
N GLU A 161 -10.02 20.69 -13.26
CA GLU A 161 -10.23 21.65 -14.35
C GLU A 161 -9.32 22.88 -14.21
N GLU A 162 -9.29 23.50 -13.03
CA GLU A 162 -8.49 24.70 -12.79
C GLU A 162 -6.96 24.44 -12.79
N PRO A 163 -6.43 23.40 -12.10
CA PRO A 163 -5.03 23.00 -12.23
C PRO A 163 -4.61 22.71 -13.69
N LEU A 164 -5.45 22.02 -14.46
CA LEU A 164 -5.17 21.70 -15.86
C LEU A 164 -5.21 22.95 -16.75
N ARG A 165 -6.22 23.81 -16.57
CA ARG A 165 -6.31 25.13 -17.22
C ARG A 165 -5.02 25.91 -17.04
N ARG A 166 -4.53 26.00 -15.80
CA ARG A 166 -3.30 26.70 -15.47
C ARG A 166 -2.09 26.06 -16.14
N ALA A 167 -1.95 24.74 -16.07
CA ALA A 167 -0.85 24.01 -16.70
C ALA A 167 -0.79 24.24 -18.22
N ILE A 168 -1.94 24.19 -18.89
CA ILE A 168 -2.06 24.43 -20.34
C ILE A 168 -1.68 25.87 -20.68
N SER A 169 -2.20 26.86 -19.95
CA SER A 169 -1.90 28.28 -20.15
C SER A 169 -0.42 28.63 -19.88
N GLU A 170 0.23 27.91 -18.96
CA GLU A 170 1.66 28.02 -18.68
C GLU A 170 2.53 27.25 -19.71
N GLY A 171 1.92 26.64 -20.74
CA GLY A 171 2.62 26.01 -21.86
C GLY A 171 3.04 24.56 -21.64
N ARG A 172 2.60 23.92 -20.55
CA ARG A 172 2.92 22.52 -20.23
C ARG A 172 2.12 21.57 -21.11
N ASN A 173 2.72 20.46 -21.53
CA ASN A 173 2.04 19.45 -22.35
C ASN A 173 1.20 18.52 -21.46
N VAL A 174 -0.10 18.52 -21.67
CA VAL A 174 -1.05 17.69 -20.95
C VAL A 174 -1.54 16.57 -21.86
N ARG A 175 -1.34 15.32 -21.42
CA ARG A 175 -1.79 14.12 -22.12
C ARG A 175 -2.83 13.40 -21.28
N ILE A 176 -4.01 13.18 -21.83
CA ILE A 176 -5.09 12.47 -21.11
C ILE A 176 -5.55 11.29 -21.94
N MET A 177 -5.54 10.11 -21.33
CA MET A 177 -6.02 8.87 -21.94
C MET A 177 -7.22 8.34 -21.16
N LEU A 178 -8.31 8.09 -21.88
CA LEU A 178 -9.58 7.58 -21.34
C LEU A 178 -10.01 6.34 -22.12
N ILE A 179 -10.95 5.57 -21.61
CA ILE A 179 -11.50 4.44 -22.37
C ILE A 179 -12.43 4.90 -23.50
N ARG A 180 -12.51 4.12 -24.58
CA ARG A 180 -13.44 4.37 -25.69
C ARG A 180 -14.90 4.13 -25.25
N PRO A 181 -15.86 5.04 -25.58
CA PRO A 181 -17.29 4.78 -25.37
C PRO A 181 -17.76 3.60 -26.22
N GLY A 182 -18.74 2.83 -25.74
CA GLY A 182 -19.26 1.63 -26.43
C GLY A 182 -18.28 0.46 -26.58
N GLY A 183 -17.00 0.60 -26.19
CA GLY A 183 -15.96 -0.39 -26.40
C GLY A 183 -15.98 -1.57 -25.41
N ALA A 184 -15.13 -2.56 -25.66
CA ALA A 184 -14.91 -3.69 -24.76
C ALA A 184 -14.41 -3.24 -23.38
N ALA A 185 -13.56 -2.21 -23.32
CA ALA A 185 -13.08 -1.63 -22.06
C ALA A 185 -14.21 -1.00 -21.24
N MET A 186 -15.23 -0.42 -21.90
CA MET A 186 -16.41 0.11 -21.23
C MET A 186 -17.24 -1.01 -20.63
N GLN A 187 -17.50 -2.09 -21.38
CA GLN A 187 -18.21 -3.27 -20.87
C GLN A 187 -17.48 -3.90 -19.67
N MET A 188 -16.15 -4.02 -19.76
CA MET A 188 -15.33 -4.51 -18.66
C MET A 188 -15.35 -3.56 -17.46
N SER A 189 -15.49 -2.25 -17.67
CA SER A 189 -15.60 -1.29 -16.58
C SER A 189 -16.91 -1.44 -15.80
N VAL A 190 -18.01 -1.70 -16.50
CA VAL A 190 -19.33 -2.00 -15.90
C VAL A 190 -19.27 -3.31 -15.13
N LEU A 191 -18.70 -4.36 -15.74
CA LEU A 191 -18.49 -5.65 -15.06
C LEU A 191 -17.68 -5.48 -13.78
N ARG A 192 -16.60 -4.68 -13.83
CA ARG A 192 -15.72 -4.42 -12.68
C ARG A 192 -16.42 -3.64 -11.57
N ALA A 193 -17.39 -2.79 -11.90
CA ALA A 193 -18.14 -2.00 -10.93
C ALA A 193 -19.06 -2.87 -10.06
N GLY A 194 -19.54 -4.00 -10.60
CA GLY A 194 -20.37 -4.97 -9.88
C GLY A 194 -21.85 -4.57 -9.80
N PRO A 195 -22.68 -5.33 -9.06
CA PRO A 195 -24.13 -5.16 -9.03
C PRO A 195 -24.61 -3.80 -8.50
N ASP A 196 -23.90 -3.26 -7.51
CA ASP A 196 -24.17 -1.94 -6.92
C ASP A 196 -23.40 -0.82 -7.64
N GLY A 197 -22.70 -1.16 -8.71
CA GLY A 197 -21.92 -0.26 -9.52
C GLY A 197 -22.75 0.42 -10.61
N LEU A 198 -22.10 1.33 -11.35
CA LEU A 198 -22.75 2.06 -12.43
C LEU A 198 -22.97 1.18 -13.65
N GLY A 199 -24.13 1.36 -14.27
CA GLY A 199 -24.45 0.75 -15.55
C GLY A 199 -23.67 1.36 -16.72
N MET A 200 -23.83 0.74 -17.90
CA MET A 200 -23.19 1.19 -19.14
C MET A 200 -23.48 2.66 -19.45
N GLN A 201 -24.77 3.03 -19.44
CA GLN A 201 -25.21 4.38 -19.77
C GLN A 201 -24.62 5.42 -18.81
N GLU A 202 -24.63 5.16 -17.50
CA GLU A 202 -24.10 6.08 -16.49
C GLU A 202 -22.57 6.27 -16.62
N GLN A 203 -21.83 5.20 -16.96
CA GLN A 203 -20.39 5.31 -17.23
C GLN A 203 -20.12 6.13 -18.48
N GLU A 204 -20.91 5.94 -19.54
CA GLU A 204 -20.82 6.75 -20.76
C GLU A 204 -21.15 8.22 -20.52
N GLU A 205 -22.17 8.52 -19.73
CA GLU A 205 -22.54 9.89 -19.34
C GLU A 205 -21.42 10.58 -18.55
N ARG A 206 -20.79 9.85 -17.63
CA ARG A 206 -19.62 10.34 -16.87
C ARG A 206 -18.40 10.57 -17.74
N LEU A 207 -18.13 9.66 -18.68
CA LEU A 207 -17.07 9.83 -19.68
C LEU A 207 -17.35 11.06 -20.55
N SER A 208 -18.59 11.20 -21.04
CA SER A 208 -19.03 12.34 -21.86
C SER A 208 -18.86 13.67 -21.13
N THR A 209 -19.22 13.73 -19.85
CA THR A 209 -19.03 14.92 -19.01
C THR A 209 -17.55 15.29 -18.88
N SER A 210 -16.69 14.29 -18.66
CA SER A 210 -15.24 14.50 -18.58
C SER A 210 -14.68 15.01 -19.92
N LEU A 211 -15.07 14.39 -21.04
CA LEU A 211 -14.67 14.83 -22.38
C LEU A 211 -15.15 16.26 -22.71
N ALA A 212 -16.36 16.63 -22.28
CA ALA A 212 -16.88 17.99 -22.45
C ALA A 212 -16.05 19.03 -21.70
N ILE A 213 -15.58 18.73 -20.48
CA ILE A 213 -14.65 19.58 -19.74
C ILE A 213 -13.33 19.72 -20.50
N LEU A 214 -12.75 18.61 -20.96
CA LEU A 214 -11.49 18.61 -21.69
C LEU A 214 -11.56 19.38 -23.01
N ARG A 215 -12.69 19.30 -23.73
CA ARG A 215 -12.94 20.13 -24.92
C ARG A 215 -12.91 21.62 -24.61
N ARG A 216 -13.53 22.06 -23.50
CA ARG A 216 -13.46 23.46 -23.08
C ARG A 216 -12.02 23.88 -22.79
N LEU A 217 -11.24 23.03 -22.12
CA LEU A 217 -9.83 23.31 -21.84
C LEU A 217 -8.97 23.38 -23.11
N ALA A 218 -9.29 22.58 -24.13
CA ALA A 218 -8.58 22.60 -25.42
C ALA A 218 -8.68 23.95 -26.14
N THR A 219 -9.71 24.75 -25.85
CA THR A 219 -9.85 26.11 -26.40
C THR A 219 -8.75 27.08 -25.95
N LEU A 220 -7.99 26.73 -24.90
CA LEU A 220 -6.89 27.54 -24.36
C LEU A 220 -5.58 27.38 -25.14
N GLY A 221 -5.43 26.30 -25.92
CA GLY A 221 -4.23 26.06 -26.72
C GLY A 221 -4.03 24.61 -27.14
N THR A 222 -2.99 24.37 -27.93
CA THR A 222 -2.68 23.06 -28.53
C THR A 222 -1.90 22.11 -27.61
N ARG A 223 -1.73 22.48 -26.34
CA ARG A 223 -0.94 21.73 -25.37
C ARG A 223 -1.71 20.62 -24.66
N LEU A 224 -3.01 20.49 -24.93
CA LEU A 224 -3.85 19.39 -24.43
C LEU A 224 -4.09 18.37 -25.55
N GLU A 225 -3.61 17.15 -25.34
CA GLU A 225 -3.94 16.00 -26.18
C GLU A 225 -4.82 15.02 -25.39
N VAL A 226 -5.91 14.57 -26.02
CA VAL A 226 -6.78 13.53 -25.47
C VAL A 226 -6.78 12.34 -26.42
N ARG A 227 -6.62 11.13 -25.89
CA ARG A 227 -6.75 9.88 -26.64
C ARG A 227 -7.71 8.91 -25.97
N LEU A 228 -8.37 8.08 -26.79
CA LEU A 228 -9.28 7.03 -26.35
C LEU A 228 -8.67 5.65 -26.63
N ILE A 229 -8.74 4.74 -25.67
CA ILE A 229 -8.24 3.38 -25.82
C ILE A 229 -9.32 2.37 -25.48
N ASP A 230 -9.40 1.27 -26.23
CA ASP A 230 -10.32 0.16 -25.92
C ASP A 230 -9.61 -0.96 -25.17
N TYR A 231 -8.93 -0.55 -24.10
CA TYR A 231 -8.24 -1.41 -23.15
C TYR A 231 -8.49 -0.89 -21.73
N LEU A 232 -8.94 -1.77 -20.83
CA LEU A 232 -9.14 -1.41 -19.43
C LEU A 232 -7.86 -1.68 -18.64
N ALA A 233 -7.05 -0.65 -18.45
CA ALA A 233 -5.86 -0.76 -17.61
C ALA A 233 -6.24 -1.23 -16.18
N PRO A 234 -5.43 -2.11 -15.55
CA PRO A 234 -5.66 -2.56 -14.18
C PRO A 234 -5.29 -1.48 -13.14
N TYR A 235 -5.01 -0.26 -13.58
CA TYR A 235 -4.64 0.87 -12.76
C TYR A 235 -5.06 2.21 -13.40
N THR A 236 -5.15 3.24 -12.56
CA THR A 236 -5.11 4.65 -12.94
C THR A 236 -3.68 5.14 -12.76
N LEU A 237 -3.21 6.02 -13.65
CA LEU A 237 -1.85 6.54 -13.64
C LEU A 237 -1.86 8.07 -13.76
N TYR A 238 -1.08 8.74 -12.91
CA TYR A 238 -0.80 10.18 -13.00
C TYR A 238 0.70 10.41 -13.14
N GLY A 239 1.15 10.97 -14.25
CA GLY A 239 2.54 11.32 -14.49
C GLY A 239 2.77 12.81 -14.33
N TYR A 240 3.83 13.19 -13.63
CA TYR A 240 4.26 14.57 -13.42
C TYR A 240 5.72 14.67 -13.88
N ASP A 241 5.93 15.44 -14.94
CA ASP A 241 7.20 15.54 -15.65
C ASP A 241 7.88 14.20 -15.94
N PRO A 242 7.17 13.18 -16.45
CA PRO A 242 7.74 11.85 -16.58
C PRO A 242 8.90 11.76 -17.58
N GLY A 243 9.09 12.79 -18.43
CA GLY A 243 10.26 12.93 -19.30
C GLY A 243 11.53 13.42 -18.59
N LEU A 244 11.43 14.02 -17.40
CA LEU A 244 12.54 14.60 -16.65
C LEU A 244 13.21 13.61 -15.70
N GLU A 245 14.43 13.92 -15.26
CA GLU A 245 15.16 13.14 -14.25
C GLU A 245 14.40 13.04 -12.92
N GLU A 246 13.78 14.14 -12.49
CA GLU A 246 12.91 14.22 -11.30
C GLU A 246 11.47 13.73 -11.57
N GLY A 247 11.23 13.05 -12.69
CA GLY A 247 9.91 12.59 -13.09
C GLY A 247 9.28 11.67 -12.05
N MET A 248 7.96 11.79 -11.93
CA MET A 248 7.18 11.06 -10.93
C MET A 248 5.93 10.45 -11.54
N ILE A 249 5.60 9.24 -11.14
CA ILE A 249 4.35 8.58 -11.49
C ILE A 249 3.63 8.14 -10.21
N GLU A 250 2.34 8.44 -10.12
CA GLU A 250 1.45 7.92 -9.10
C GLU A 250 0.52 6.87 -9.71
N MET A 251 0.49 5.70 -9.11
CA MET A 251 -0.23 4.52 -9.57
C MET A 251 -1.33 4.18 -8.58
N ARG A 252 -2.54 3.89 -9.10
CA ARG A 252 -3.68 3.46 -8.28
C ARG A 252 -4.27 2.20 -8.87
N LEU A 253 -4.12 1.07 -8.19
CA LEU A 253 -4.59 -0.21 -8.69
C LEU A 253 -6.13 -0.25 -8.67
N GLY A 254 -6.71 -0.75 -9.76
CA GLY A 254 -8.15 -1.00 -9.87
C GLY A 254 -8.54 -2.24 -9.06
N SER A 255 -9.68 -2.18 -8.40
CA SER A 255 -10.29 -3.32 -7.72
C SER A 255 -11.33 -4.00 -8.62
N PHE A 256 -11.50 -5.31 -8.48
CA PHE A 256 -12.64 -6.04 -9.03
C PHE A 256 -13.74 -6.09 -7.98
N HIS A 257 -14.82 -5.34 -8.21
CA HIS A 257 -15.80 -4.99 -7.19
C HIS A 257 -15.17 -4.20 -6.02
N GLY A 258 -16.02 -3.64 -5.16
CA GLY A 258 -15.58 -3.01 -3.91
C GLY A 258 -15.56 -1.48 -3.93
N GLN A 259 -15.30 -0.95 -2.74
CA GLN A 259 -15.48 0.47 -2.46
C GLN A 259 -14.34 1.29 -3.07
N HIS A 260 -14.68 2.29 -3.89
CA HIS A 260 -13.71 3.11 -4.63
C HIS A 260 -12.72 3.91 -3.77
N HIS A 261 -12.99 4.05 -2.47
CA HIS A 261 -12.18 4.87 -1.57
C HIS A 261 -10.91 4.18 -1.11
N LEU A 262 -10.92 2.85 -0.89
CA LEU A 262 -9.75 2.11 -0.42
C LEU A 262 -9.04 1.41 -1.59
N ARG A 263 -7.92 1.97 -2.04
CA ARG A 263 -7.16 1.40 -3.17
C ARG A 263 -5.67 1.34 -2.89
N PRO A 264 -4.98 0.27 -3.30
CA PRO A 264 -3.53 0.26 -3.36
C PRO A 264 -3.05 1.41 -4.24
N THR A 265 -2.35 2.35 -3.63
CA THR A 265 -1.83 3.57 -4.22
C THR A 265 -0.36 3.68 -3.84
N PHE A 266 0.49 3.95 -4.82
CA PHE A 266 1.91 4.19 -4.58
C PHE A 266 2.48 5.15 -5.60
N ARG A 267 3.60 5.74 -5.22
CA ARG A 267 4.32 6.73 -6.00
C ARG A 267 5.70 6.20 -6.30
N ILE A 268 6.11 6.32 -7.56
CA ILE A 268 7.42 5.95 -8.04
C ILE A 268 8.09 7.21 -8.58
N GLU A 269 9.33 7.42 -8.16
CA GLU A 269 10.16 8.53 -8.60
C GLU A 269 11.30 7.96 -9.43
N ARG A 270 11.61 8.55 -10.59
CA ARG A 270 12.60 7.99 -11.51
C ARG A 270 13.96 7.76 -10.85
N MET A 271 14.43 8.71 -10.05
CA MET A 271 15.74 8.62 -9.36
C MET A 271 15.77 7.59 -8.23
N ARG A 272 14.63 7.33 -7.58
CA ARG A 272 14.55 6.41 -6.43
C ARG A 272 14.19 4.99 -6.87
N ASP A 273 13.30 4.88 -7.85
CA ASP A 273 12.62 3.66 -8.26
C ASP A 273 12.79 3.39 -9.79
N PRO A 274 14.00 3.48 -10.38
CA PRO A 274 14.20 3.60 -11.83
C PRO A 274 13.60 2.44 -12.63
N ALA A 275 13.77 1.20 -12.17
CA ALA A 275 13.23 0.04 -12.89
C ALA A 275 11.69 0.02 -12.94
N TRP A 276 11.04 0.39 -11.83
CA TRP A 276 9.57 0.49 -11.77
C TRP A 276 9.07 1.68 -12.57
N PHE A 277 9.78 2.81 -12.49
CA PHE A 277 9.46 4.02 -13.22
C PHE A 277 9.49 3.77 -14.73
N GLU A 278 10.60 3.25 -15.26
CA GLU A 278 10.76 3.03 -16.70
C GLU A 278 9.75 2.00 -17.22
N TYR A 279 9.47 0.94 -16.45
CA TYR A 279 8.41 0.00 -16.81
C TYR A 279 7.06 0.70 -17.02
N PHE A 280 6.58 1.49 -16.05
CA PHE A 280 5.28 2.16 -16.17
C PHE A 280 5.27 3.33 -17.16
N TYR A 281 6.41 4.00 -17.33
CA TYR A 281 6.62 4.98 -18.40
C TYR A 281 6.41 4.33 -19.77
N GLU A 282 7.10 3.21 -20.04
CA GLU A 282 6.99 2.45 -21.29
C GLU A 282 5.58 1.90 -21.50
N GLN A 283 4.91 1.42 -20.46
CA GLN A 283 3.51 0.98 -20.56
C GLN A 283 2.59 2.12 -20.98
N PHE A 284 2.71 3.31 -20.38
CA PHE A 284 1.93 4.48 -20.79
C PHE A 284 2.21 4.85 -22.25
N VAL A 285 3.48 4.96 -22.65
CA VAL A 285 3.88 5.32 -24.02
C VAL A 285 3.36 4.29 -25.03
N SER A 286 3.42 3.00 -24.70
CA SER A 286 2.90 1.92 -25.55
C SER A 286 1.39 2.04 -25.75
N MET A 287 0.63 2.23 -24.66
CA MET A 287 -0.81 2.46 -24.73
C MET A 287 -1.14 3.74 -25.51
N TRP A 288 -0.39 4.82 -25.29
CA TRP A 288 -0.60 6.10 -25.95
C TRP A 288 -0.44 6.00 -27.46
N THR A 289 0.56 5.23 -27.90
CA THR A 289 0.87 5.02 -29.33
C THR A 289 -0.27 4.36 -30.08
N VAL A 290 -0.95 3.39 -29.46
CA VAL A 290 -2.07 2.65 -30.09
C VAL A 290 -3.45 3.26 -29.81
N ALA A 291 -3.55 4.19 -28.87
CA ALA A 291 -4.79 4.89 -28.57
C ALA A 291 -5.18 5.87 -29.70
N GLU A 292 -6.49 6.01 -29.92
CA GLU A 292 -7.06 6.87 -30.97
C GLU A 292 -7.10 8.33 -30.51
N PRO A 293 -6.62 9.29 -31.32
CA PRO A 293 -6.82 10.71 -31.05
C PRO A 293 -8.30 11.04 -30.89
N TYR A 294 -8.64 11.77 -29.83
CA TYR A 294 -9.97 12.30 -29.65
C TYR A 294 -10.06 13.70 -30.26
N ASP A 295 -11.01 13.90 -31.15
CA ASP A 295 -11.24 15.21 -31.76
C ASP A 295 -11.88 16.19 -30.75
N LEU A 296 -11.08 17.17 -30.34
CA LEU A 296 -11.45 18.22 -29.41
C LEU A 296 -12.15 19.41 -30.11
N GLU A 297 -12.21 19.45 -31.45
CA GLU A 297 -12.66 20.61 -32.24
C GLU A 297 -14.07 20.51 -32.83
N VAL A 298 -14.74 19.35 -32.70
CA VAL A 298 -15.92 18.97 -33.54
C VAL A 298 -17.12 19.93 -33.53
N GLU A 299 -17.33 20.81 -32.55
CA GLU A 299 -18.49 21.73 -32.57
C GLU A 299 -18.20 23.14 -33.13
N GLY A 300 -16.94 23.50 -33.39
CA GLY A 300 -16.57 24.81 -33.94
C GLY A 300 -16.72 24.92 -35.47
N SER A 301 -16.55 23.81 -36.21
CA SER A 301 -16.55 23.85 -37.67
C SER A 301 -17.97 23.84 -38.27
N ALA A 302 -18.92 23.16 -37.63
CA ALA A 302 -20.31 23.11 -38.08
C ALA A 302 -21.04 24.47 -37.92
N LEU A 303 -20.63 25.31 -36.96
CA LEU A 303 -21.15 26.66 -36.77
C LEU A 303 -20.47 27.68 -37.70
N ARG A 304 -19.19 27.50 -38.05
CA ARG A 304 -18.50 28.36 -39.04
C ARG A 304 -18.95 28.09 -40.48
N ALA A 305 -19.29 26.84 -40.81
CA ALA A 305 -19.83 26.47 -42.13
C ALA A 305 -21.30 26.90 -42.36
N ARG A 306 -22.01 27.33 -41.31
CA ARG A 306 -23.38 27.90 -41.41
C ARG A 306 -23.41 29.43 -41.40
N ALA A 307 -22.26 30.07 -41.17
CA ALA A 307 -22.10 31.53 -41.16
C ALA A 307 -21.34 32.06 -42.39
N GLN A 308 -21.01 31.18 -43.34
CA GLN A 308 -20.53 31.50 -44.69
C GLN A 308 -21.59 31.07 -45.71
#